data_AF-A0A067EI71-F1
#
_entry.id   AF-A0A067EI71-F1
#
_cell.length_a   1.000
_cell.length_b   1.000
_cell.length_c   1.000
_cell.angle_alpha   90.00
_cell.angle_beta   90.00
_cell.angle_gamma   90.00
#
_symmetry.space_group_name_H-M   'P 1'
#
loop_
_entity.id
_entity.type
_entity.pdbx_description
1 polymer ?
#
loop_
_entity_poly.entity_id
_entity_poly.type
_entity_poly.pdbx_seq_one_letter_code
_entity_poly.pdbx_strand_id
1 'polypeptide(L)'
;MIHSMASAFTHQLTSVALLLLLLYFPPISESNNLFCDAGSEYGGPQCGIQSSSKILIKGGTVVNAHHQQIADVYVEDGIVVAVQPNINVGDDVKVLDATGKFVMP
;
A
#
# COMPACT_ATOMS: atom_id res chain seq x y z
N MET A 1 25.66 30.39 -38.89
CA MET A 1 24.54 29.42 -38.99
C MET A 1 24.93 28.03 -38.48
N ILE A 2 26.10 27.48 -38.84
CA ILE A 2 26.55 26.12 -38.41
C ILE A 2 26.70 25.92 -36.88
N HIS A 3 27.14 26.91 -36.11
CA HIS A 3 27.27 26.78 -34.64
C HIS A 3 25.91 26.75 -33.91
N SER A 4 24.89 27.41 -34.46
CA SER A 4 23.55 27.45 -33.86
C SER A 4 22.82 26.11 -34.04
N MET A 5 23.08 25.41 -35.15
CA MET A 5 22.50 24.09 -35.43
C MET A 5 23.13 23.00 -34.56
N ALA A 6 24.43 23.11 -34.24
CA ALA A 6 25.11 22.17 -33.34
C ALA A 6 24.59 22.27 -31.88
N SER A 7 24.32 23.49 -31.39
CA SER A 7 23.77 23.70 -30.04
C SER A 7 22.31 23.23 -29.95
N ALA A 8 21.48 23.50 -30.97
CA ALA A 8 20.11 22.98 -30.98
C ALA A 8 20.09 21.44 -30.97
N PHE A 9 21.00 20.79 -31.71
CA PHE A 9 21.10 19.34 -31.77
C PHE A 9 21.54 18.72 -30.43
N THR A 10 22.49 19.32 -29.73
CA THR A 10 22.92 18.83 -28.41
C THR A 10 21.84 19.00 -27.34
N HIS A 11 21.08 20.11 -27.35
CA HIS A 11 19.94 20.31 -26.45
C HIS A 11 18.79 19.31 -26.68
N GLN A 12 18.53 18.98 -27.95
CA GLN A 12 17.52 17.97 -28.29
C GLN A 12 17.96 16.57 -27.81
N LEU A 13 19.23 16.19 -28.02
CA LEU A 13 19.73 14.90 -27.53
C LEU A 13 19.72 14.79 -26.00
N THR A 14 20.11 15.84 -25.28
CA THR A 14 20.11 15.81 -23.79
C THR A 14 18.69 15.77 -23.22
N SER A 15 17.75 16.48 -23.84
CA SER A 15 16.33 16.46 -23.45
C SER A 15 15.71 15.07 -23.62
N VAL A 16 15.98 14.40 -24.75
CA VAL A 16 15.47 13.05 -25.01
C VAL A 16 16.09 12.02 -24.05
N ALA A 17 17.38 12.13 -23.76
CA ALA A 17 18.05 11.24 -22.80
C ALA A 17 17.48 11.39 -21.39
N LEU A 18 17.19 12.62 -20.94
CA LEU A 18 16.55 12.87 -19.65
C LEU A 18 15.12 12.31 -19.60
N LEU A 19 14.35 12.47 -20.68
CA LEU A 19 13.00 11.92 -20.79
C LEU A 19 13.00 10.39 -20.74
N LEU A 20 13.93 9.73 -21.44
CA LEU A 20 14.10 8.28 -21.41
C LEU A 20 14.53 7.78 -20.03
N LEU A 21 15.37 8.54 -19.31
CA LEU A 21 15.76 8.21 -17.94
C LEU A 21 14.55 8.26 -16.99
N LEU A 22 13.70 9.29 -17.11
CA LEU A 22 12.48 9.44 -16.30
C LEU A 22 11.42 8.36 -16.59
N LEU A 23 11.41 7.80 -17.80
CA LEU A 23 10.51 6.69 -18.17
C LEU A 23 11.04 5.31 -17.74
N TYR A 24 12.34 5.19 -17.44
CA TYR A 24 12.96 3.93 -17.02
C TYR A 24 12.78 3.65 -15.51
N PHE A 25 12.67 4.71 -14.71
CA PHE A 25 12.34 4.57 -13.30
C PHE A 25 10.81 4.65 -13.14
N PRO A 26 10.13 3.60 -12.64
CA PRO A 26 8.73 3.76 -12.25
C PRO A 26 8.64 4.86 -11.19
N PRO A 27 7.55 5.67 -11.16
CA PRO A 27 7.35 6.60 -10.07
C PRO A 27 7.34 5.77 -8.78
N ILE A 28 8.26 6.09 -7.86
CA ILE A 28 8.22 5.59 -6.50
C ILE A 28 6.97 6.24 -5.88
N SER A 29 5.84 5.56 -6.02
CA SER A 29 4.61 5.94 -5.34
C SER A 29 4.80 5.58 -3.88
N GLU A 30 5.39 6.50 -3.12
CA GLU A 30 5.42 6.43 -1.66
C GLU A 30 4.00 6.59 -1.11
N SER A 31 3.26 5.49 -0.97
CA SER A 31 2.19 5.44 0.02
C SER A 31 2.84 5.25 1.39
N ASN A 32 3.46 6.32 1.91
CA ASN A 32 3.99 6.37 3.26
C ASN A 32 2.82 6.38 4.24
N ASN A 33 2.33 5.20 4.63
CA ASN A 33 1.45 5.05 5.80
C ASN A 33 2.31 5.19 7.06
N LEU A 34 2.87 6.38 7.26
CA LEU A 34 3.65 6.77 8.42
C LEU A 34 2.69 7.01 9.59
N PHE A 35 2.23 5.93 10.21
CA PHE A 35 1.52 6.03 11.47
C PHE A 35 2.56 6.14 12.59
N CYS A 36 2.77 7.35 13.11
CA CYS A 36 3.60 7.57 14.29
C CYS A 36 2.84 7.06 15.52
N ASP A 37 3.17 5.87 15.99
CA ASP A 37 2.68 5.37 17.28
C ASP A 37 3.34 6.14 18.42
N ALA A 38 2.54 6.74 19.30
CA ALA A 38 3.02 7.44 20.49
C ALA A 38 3.16 6.46 21.67
N GLY A 39 3.93 5.40 21.48
CA GLY A 39 4.27 4.40 22.50
C GLY A 39 5.66 4.68 23.10
N SER A 40 5.71 5.01 24.39
CA SER A 40 6.97 5.24 25.10
C SER A 40 7.55 3.93 25.63
N GLU A 41 8.55 3.36 24.97
CA GLU A 41 9.53 2.49 25.63
C GLU A 41 10.89 2.51 24.92
N TYR A 42 11.98 2.45 25.69
CA TYR A 42 13.36 2.63 25.24
C TYR A 42 13.79 1.58 24.20
N GLY A 43 13.61 1.90 22.92
CA GLY A 43 14.17 1.18 21.78
C GLY A 43 14.37 2.18 20.65
N GLY A 44 15.54 2.14 19.98
CA GLY A 44 15.88 3.08 18.90
C GLY A 44 14.89 3.04 17.73
N PRO A 45 15.08 3.90 16.71
CA PRO A 45 14.19 3.93 15.55
C PRO A 45 14.33 2.60 14.79
N GLN A 46 13.48 1.62 15.10
CA GLN A 46 13.18 0.57 14.16
C GLN A 46 12.34 1.24 13.08
N CYS A 47 13.05 1.81 12.10
CA CYS A 47 12.49 2.05 10.78
C CYS A 47 11.76 0.77 10.39
N GLY A 48 10.42 0.88 10.36
CA GLY A 48 9.53 -0.28 10.31
C GLY A 48 9.98 -1.21 9.21
N ILE A 49 10.35 -2.43 9.60
CA ILE A 49 10.26 -3.53 8.65
C ILE A 49 8.82 -3.46 8.16
N GLN A 50 8.63 -3.07 6.90
CA GLN A 50 7.36 -3.25 6.20
C GLN A 50 7.18 -4.77 6.07
N SER A 51 6.85 -5.42 7.20
CA SER A 51 6.32 -6.76 7.21
C SER A 51 5.00 -6.62 6.49
N SER A 52 4.80 -7.37 5.40
CA SER A 52 3.53 -7.35 4.68
C SER A 52 2.42 -7.56 5.70
N SER A 53 1.56 -6.57 5.90
CA SER A 53 0.62 -6.59 7.01
C SER A 53 -0.64 -7.32 6.57
N LYS A 54 -0.61 -8.64 6.72
CA LYS A 54 -1.74 -9.51 6.42
C LYS A 54 -2.62 -9.67 7.63
N ILE A 55 -3.89 -9.28 7.52
CA ILE A 55 -4.87 -9.36 8.60
C ILE A 55 -6.12 -10.05 8.08
N LEU A 56 -6.66 -10.99 8.87
CA LEU A 56 -7.97 -11.58 8.65
C LEU A 56 -8.89 -11.20 9.81
N ILE A 57 -9.96 -10.45 9.54
CA ILE A 57 -11.03 -10.18 10.49
C ILE A 57 -12.12 -11.23 10.27
N LYS A 58 -12.33 -12.13 11.23
CA LYS A 58 -13.18 -13.32 11.07
C LYS A 58 -14.53 -13.17 11.77
N GLY A 59 -15.61 -13.57 11.09
CA GLY A 59 -16.94 -13.71 11.68
C GLY A 59 -17.67 -12.40 12.02
N GLY A 60 -17.22 -11.27 11.48
CA GLY A 60 -17.81 -9.97 11.74
C GLY A 60 -19.11 -9.74 10.96
N THR A 61 -19.97 -8.85 11.47
CA THR A 61 -21.02 -8.23 10.63
C THR A 61 -20.41 -7.04 9.91
N VAL A 62 -20.08 -7.22 8.64
CA VAL A 62 -19.57 -6.16 7.77
C VAL A 62 -20.72 -5.23 7.41
N VAL A 63 -20.57 -3.94 7.69
CA VAL A 63 -21.60 -2.91 7.45
C VAL A 63 -21.08 -1.93 6.42
N ASN A 64 -21.77 -1.85 5.29
CA ASN A 64 -21.60 -0.80 4.29
C ASN A 64 -22.85 0.07 4.23
N ALA A 65 -22.78 1.20 3.51
CA ALA A 65 -23.90 2.14 3.39
C ALA A 65 -25.20 1.52 2.85
N HIS A 66 -25.11 0.45 2.06
CA HIS A 66 -26.25 -0.16 1.40
C HIS A 66 -26.80 -1.40 2.11
N HIS A 67 -25.93 -2.19 2.75
CA HIS A 67 -26.31 -3.45 3.37
C HIS A 67 -25.29 -3.90 4.42
N GLN A 68 -25.71 -4.88 5.21
CA GLN A 68 -24.89 -5.58 6.19
C GLN A 68 -24.87 -7.08 5.90
N GLN A 69 -23.74 -7.74 6.19
CA GLN A 69 -23.59 -9.18 6.00
C GLN A 69 -22.58 -9.76 7.00
N ILE A 70 -22.79 -11.01 7.44
CA ILE A 70 -21.77 -11.75 8.20
C ILE A 70 -20.72 -12.24 7.20
N ALA A 71 -19.47 -11.83 7.38
CA ALA A 71 -18.37 -12.20 6.51
C ALA A 71 -17.02 -12.08 7.23
N ASP A 72 -16.00 -12.69 6.63
CA ASP A 72 -14.61 -12.41 6.97
C ASP A 72 -14.09 -11.29 6.05
N VAL A 73 -13.16 -10.49 6.54
CA VAL A 73 -12.48 -9.42 5.78
C VAL A 73 -10.99 -9.68 5.79
N TYR A 74 -10.41 -9.96 4.63
CA TYR A 74 -8.98 -10.17 4.47
C TYR A 74 -8.33 -8.91 3.91
N VAL A 75 -7.25 -8.48 4.56
CA VAL A 75 -6.51 -7.25 4.27
C VAL A 75 -5.04 -7.62 4.05
N GLU A 76 -4.48 -7.12 2.96
CA GLU A 76 -3.04 -7.21 2.68
C GLU A 76 -2.51 -5.81 2.40
N ASP A 77 -1.46 -5.41 3.10
CA ASP A 77 -0.77 -4.13 2.88
C ASP A 77 -1.71 -2.91 2.88
N GLY A 78 -2.70 -2.95 3.79
CA GLY A 78 -3.72 -1.91 3.95
C GLY A 78 -4.86 -1.96 2.93
N ILE A 79 -4.86 -2.91 1.99
CA ILE A 79 -5.89 -3.09 0.98
C ILE A 79 -6.81 -4.25 1.35
N VAL A 80 -8.12 -4.02 1.31
CA VAL A 80 -9.11 -5.11 1.46
C VAL A 80 -9.09 -5.94 0.19
N VAL A 81 -8.52 -7.15 0.27
CA VAL A 81 -8.36 -8.06 -0.87
C VAL A 81 -9.57 -8.99 -1.03
N ALA A 82 -10.30 -9.29 0.06
CA ALA A 82 -11.49 -10.13 -0.01
C ALA A 82 -12.48 -9.83 1.13
N VAL A 83 -13.78 -9.93 0.82
CA VAL A 83 -14.89 -9.90 1.78
C VAL A 83 -15.84 -11.05 1.47
N GLN A 84 -15.73 -12.15 2.21
CA GLN A 84 -16.54 -13.35 2.01
C GLN A 84 -16.57 -14.23 3.26
N PRO A 85 -17.54 -15.15 3.41
CA PRO A 85 -17.54 -16.08 4.53
C PRO A 85 -16.41 -17.12 4.44
N ASN A 86 -15.88 -17.54 5.59
CA ASN A 86 -14.97 -18.68 5.76
C ASN A 86 -13.68 -18.57 4.93
N ILE A 87 -13.00 -17.42 4.99
CA ILE A 87 -11.69 -17.25 4.36
C ILE A 87 -10.67 -18.10 5.12
N ASN A 88 -9.92 -18.93 4.38
CA ASN A 88 -8.79 -19.69 4.90
C ASN A 88 -7.50 -18.93 4.60
N VAL A 89 -6.59 -18.87 5.57
CA VAL A 89 -5.32 -18.15 5.46
C VAL A 89 -4.14 -19.03 5.89
N GLY A 90 -2.94 -18.68 5.41
CA GLY A 90 -1.70 -19.33 5.82
C GLY A 90 -1.18 -18.81 7.17
N ASP A 91 -0.02 -19.33 7.59
CA ASP A 91 0.53 -19.10 8.94
C ASP A 91 0.96 -17.64 9.22
N ASP A 92 1.21 -16.84 8.18
CA ASP A 92 1.68 -15.47 8.27
C ASP A 92 0.54 -14.44 8.15
N VAL A 93 -0.59 -14.69 8.84
CA VAL A 93 -1.75 -13.79 8.85
C VAL A 93 -2.22 -13.56 10.28
N LYS A 94 -2.32 -12.28 10.67
CA LYS A 94 -2.91 -11.89 11.96
C LYS A 94 -4.42 -12.06 11.91
N VAL A 95 -4.94 -13.01 12.69
CA VAL A 95 -6.39 -13.24 12.77
C VAL A 95 -7.00 -12.45 13.94
N LEU A 96 -8.08 -11.73 13.65
CA LEU A 96 -8.91 -11.01 14.62
C LEU A 96 -10.31 -11.63 14.65
N ASP A 97 -10.77 -12.09 15.81
CA ASP A 97 -12.14 -12.59 15.97
C ASP A 97 -13.10 -11.41 16.17
N ALA A 98 -14.00 -11.22 15.20
CA ALA A 98 -15.03 -10.21 15.19
C ALA A 98 -16.43 -10.79 15.40
N THR A 99 -16.55 -12.02 15.93
CA THR A 99 -17.85 -12.65 16.21
C THR A 99 -18.70 -11.75 17.10
N GLY A 100 -19.91 -11.44 16.62
CA GLY A 100 -20.85 -10.53 17.30
C GLY A 100 -20.35 -9.09 17.38
N LYS A 101 -19.45 -8.67 16.49
CA LYS A 101 -18.97 -7.29 16.32
C LYS A 101 -19.34 -6.76 14.93
N PHE A 102 -19.38 -5.44 14.81
CA PHE A 102 -19.49 -4.77 13.52
C PHE A 102 -18.10 -4.44 12.97
N VAL A 103 -17.93 -4.64 11.67
CA VAL A 103 -16.75 -4.22 10.91
C VAL A 103 -17.23 -3.10 9.99
N MET A 104 -16.75 -1.88 10.23
CA MET A 104 -17.25 -0.66 9.58
C MET A 104 -16.09 0.16 8.97
N PRO A 105 -16.35 0.94 7.91
CA PRO A 105 -15.44 1.95 7.40
C PRO A 105 -15.08 3.05 8.40
#